data_AF-A0A846PE43-F1
#
_entry.id   AF-A0A846PE43-F1
#
_cell.length_a   1.000
_cell.length_b   1.000
_cell.length_c   1.000
_cell.angle_alpha   90.00
_cell.angle_beta   90.00
_cell.angle_gamma   90.00
#
_symmetry.space_group_name_H-M   'P 1'
#
loop_
_entity.id
_entity.type
_entity.pdbx_description
1 polymer ?
#
loop_
_entity_poly.entity_id
_entity_poly.type
_entity_poly.pdbx_seq_one_letter_code
_entity_poly.pdbx_strand_id
1 'polypeptide(L)'
;KQIEIDPLSGPTASFTWTPLSPIYNKTVTFDASSSASGWNGTIHPAIAIYSWNFGDNSTINETSPTAFHVFSQPGNYTVTLTVTDEAGQVDTISREIEVRSVIWDLNGDGKTDMRDIAIVAKAFGTQPGDENWNPDADITGPEGEPDGKVDMRDIALVASHFGEEY
;
A
#
# COMPACT_ATOMS: atom_id res chain seq x y z
N LYS A 1 41.99 -4.35 31.10
CA LYS A 1 41.19 -3.72 30.03
C LYS A 1 40.57 -4.88 29.26
N GLN A 2 39.29 -5.15 29.47
CA GLN A 2 38.59 -6.22 28.76
C GLN A 2 38.39 -5.73 27.31
N ILE A 3 38.81 -6.53 26.34
CA ILE A 3 38.54 -6.27 24.92
C ILE A 3 37.20 -6.94 24.67
N GLU A 4 36.16 -6.13 24.48
CA GLU A 4 34.87 -6.61 24.00
C GLU A 4 35.01 -6.83 22.49
N ILE A 5 34.92 -8.09 22.07
CA ILE A 5 34.82 -8.43 20.66
C ILE A 5 33.33 -8.56 20.34
N ASP A 6 32.84 -7.78 19.40
CA ASP A 6 31.47 -7.95 18.93
C ASP A 6 31.33 -9.37 18.33
N PRO A 7 30.27 -10.11 18.68
CA PRO A 7 30.01 -11.42 18.09
C PRO A 7 29.78 -11.26 16.58
N LEU A 8 30.12 -12.30 15.80
CA LEU A 8 29.81 -12.32 14.38
C LEU A 8 28.31 -12.18 14.16
N SER A 9 27.92 -11.27 13.27
CA SER A 9 26.52 -11.00 12.91
C SER A 9 26.37 -10.71 11.41
N GLY A 10 25.20 -11.09 10.88
CA GLY A 10 24.74 -10.67 9.56
C GLY A 10 24.07 -9.30 9.59
N PRO A 11 23.67 -8.75 8.43
CA PRO A 11 22.86 -7.55 8.39
C PRO A 11 21.51 -7.77 9.09
N THR A 12 20.83 -6.68 9.41
CA THR A 12 19.46 -6.70 9.96
C THR A 12 18.58 -5.85 9.04
N ALA A 13 17.54 -6.46 8.47
CA ALA A 13 16.58 -5.80 7.62
C ALA A 13 15.53 -5.07 8.46
N SER A 14 15.22 -3.83 8.08
CA SER A 14 14.13 -3.05 8.66
C SER A 14 13.61 -2.08 7.64
N PHE A 15 12.29 -1.90 7.60
CA PHE A 15 11.68 -0.87 6.77
C PHE A 15 10.42 -0.26 7.37
N THR A 16 10.06 0.91 6.87
CA THR A 16 8.77 1.56 7.05
C THR A 16 8.21 1.94 5.67
N TRP A 17 6.99 2.47 5.64
CA TRP A 17 6.39 3.01 4.42
C TRP A 17 5.61 4.28 4.71
N THR A 18 5.43 5.11 3.68
CA THR A 18 4.56 6.28 3.71
C THR A 18 3.76 6.39 2.41
N PRO A 19 2.48 6.77 2.49
CA PRO A 19 1.69 7.07 3.70
C PRO A 19 1.36 5.80 4.51
N LEU A 20 1.04 5.95 5.81
CA LEU A 20 0.71 4.81 6.69
C LEU A 20 -0.57 4.07 6.31
N SER A 21 -1.47 4.74 5.59
CA SER A 21 -2.71 4.19 5.04
C SER A 21 -2.70 4.44 3.52
N PRO A 22 -1.99 3.61 2.75
CA PRO A 22 -1.88 3.78 1.31
C PRO A 22 -3.21 3.49 0.62
N ILE A 23 -3.42 4.17 -0.50
CA ILE A 23 -4.55 4.00 -1.39
C ILE A 23 -4.03 3.38 -2.69
N TYR A 24 -4.80 2.48 -3.29
CA TYR A 24 -4.44 1.88 -4.57
C TYR A 24 -4.24 2.96 -5.65
N ASN A 25 -3.44 2.68 -6.69
CA ASN A 25 -3.03 3.61 -7.73
C ASN A 25 -2.28 4.87 -7.27
N LYS A 26 -1.88 4.94 -5.99
CA LYS A 26 -0.99 5.97 -5.46
C LYS A 26 0.38 5.40 -5.13
N THR A 27 1.39 6.26 -5.22
CA THR A 27 2.77 5.87 -4.89
C THR A 27 2.92 5.69 -3.39
N VAL A 28 3.39 4.52 -3.00
CA VAL A 28 3.87 4.21 -1.65
C VAL A 28 5.39 4.28 -1.66
N THR A 29 5.95 5.06 -0.74
CA THR A 29 7.39 5.14 -0.53
C THR A 29 7.78 4.18 0.58
N PHE A 30 8.70 3.27 0.29
CA PHE A 30 9.28 2.34 1.26
C PHE A 30 10.68 2.81 1.65
N ASP A 31 10.94 2.86 2.95
CA ASP A 31 12.19 3.34 3.52
C ASP A 31 12.85 2.24 4.36
N ALA A 32 13.95 1.69 3.85
CA ALA A 32 14.77 0.70 4.53
C ALA A 32 16.02 1.28 5.22
N SER A 33 16.10 2.62 5.41
CA SER A 33 17.27 3.30 5.97
C SER A 33 17.60 2.90 7.41
N SER A 34 16.64 2.29 8.11
CA SER A 34 16.84 1.70 9.44
C SER A 34 17.43 0.28 9.41
N SER A 35 17.72 -0.27 8.24
CA SER A 35 18.48 -1.52 8.11
C SER A 35 19.94 -1.30 8.54
N ALA A 36 20.54 -2.31 9.13
CA ALA A 36 21.89 -2.22 9.70
C ALA A 36 22.82 -3.28 9.11
N SER A 37 24.09 -2.94 8.93
CA SER A 37 25.13 -3.90 8.59
C SER A 37 25.51 -4.78 9.80
N GLY A 38 25.91 -6.01 9.51
CA GLY A 38 26.44 -6.93 10.51
C GLY A 38 27.91 -6.65 10.87
N TRP A 39 28.51 -7.54 11.66
CA TRP A 39 29.93 -7.54 11.99
C TRP A 39 30.57 -8.87 11.58
N ASN A 40 31.60 -8.84 10.73
CA ASN A 40 32.26 -10.06 10.27
C ASN A 40 33.56 -10.40 11.02
N GLY A 41 33.84 -9.71 12.14
CA GLY A 41 35.07 -9.89 12.91
C GLY A 41 36.20 -8.92 12.54
N THR A 42 36.08 -8.20 11.42
CA THR A 42 37.08 -7.22 10.97
C THR A 42 36.45 -5.87 10.61
N ILE A 43 35.33 -5.88 9.89
CA ILE A 43 34.59 -4.69 9.45
C ILE A 43 33.08 -4.91 9.58
N HIS A 44 32.32 -3.82 9.41
CA HIS A 44 30.89 -3.87 9.10
C HIS A 44 30.71 -3.78 7.57
N PRO A 45 30.43 -4.90 6.87
CA PRO A 45 30.21 -4.85 5.42
C PRO A 45 29.01 -3.98 5.09
N ALA A 46 29.12 -3.09 4.10
CA ALA A 46 27.98 -2.24 3.73
C ALA A 46 26.84 -3.10 3.15
N ILE A 47 25.59 -2.64 3.29
CA ILE A 47 24.47 -3.24 2.58
C ILE A 47 24.59 -2.87 1.10
N ALA A 48 24.70 -3.87 0.24
CA ALA A 48 24.92 -3.70 -1.20
C ALA A 48 23.60 -3.68 -1.99
N ILE A 49 22.60 -4.48 -1.57
CA ILE A 49 21.34 -4.67 -2.32
C ILE A 49 20.16 -4.71 -1.36
N TYR A 50 19.08 -4.01 -1.72
CA TYR A 50 17.74 -4.07 -1.12
C TYR A 50 16.79 -4.69 -2.14
N SER A 51 16.40 -5.95 -1.92
CA SER A 51 15.48 -6.69 -2.79
C SER A 51 14.08 -6.67 -2.20
N TRP A 52 13.13 -6.09 -2.93
CA TRP A 52 11.75 -5.95 -2.53
C TRP A 52 10.86 -6.91 -3.30
N ASN A 53 9.92 -7.53 -2.58
CA ASN A 53 8.75 -8.21 -3.15
C ASN A 53 7.50 -7.61 -2.49
N PHE A 54 6.62 -7.03 -3.28
CA PHE A 54 5.47 -6.29 -2.74
C PHE A 54 4.24 -7.17 -2.51
N GLY A 55 4.28 -8.47 -2.83
CA GLY A 55 3.16 -9.39 -2.62
C GLY A 55 2.08 -9.34 -3.70
N ASP A 56 2.25 -8.54 -4.76
CA ASP A 56 1.36 -8.39 -5.91
C ASP A 56 1.99 -8.92 -7.23
N ASN A 57 2.96 -9.83 -7.09
CA ASN A 57 3.84 -10.33 -8.16
C ASN A 57 4.85 -9.31 -8.71
N SER A 58 4.98 -8.12 -8.11
CA SER A 58 6.06 -7.19 -8.46
C SER A 58 7.27 -7.33 -7.53
N THR A 59 8.45 -7.11 -8.10
CA THR A 59 9.73 -7.12 -7.37
C THR A 59 10.64 -6.02 -7.90
N ILE A 60 11.40 -5.39 -6.99
CA ILE A 60 12.37 -4.33 -7.34
C ILE A 60 13.67 -4.60 -6.59
N ASN A 61 14.82 -4.35 -7.22
CA ASN A 61 16.12 -4.38 -6.57
C ASN A 61 16.73 -2.97 -6.61
N GLU A 62 17.11 -2.45 -5.44
CA GLU A 62 17.72 -1.14 -5.28
C GLU A 62 19.09 -1.24 -4.61
N THR A 63 19.98 -0.31 -4.94
CA THR A 63 21.23 -0.07 -4.16
C THR A 63 21.04 1.04 -3.12
N SER A 64 19.91 1.76 -3.19
CA SER A 64 19.47 2.76 -2.22
C SER A 64 18.48 2.13 -1.24
N PRO A 65 18.41 2.58 0.02
CA PRO A 65 17.40 2.08 0.97
C PRO A 65 15.96 2.51 0.63
N THR A 66 15.76 3.44 -0.31
CA THR A 66 14.43 3.93 -0.68
C THR A 66 13.92 3.24 -1.95
N ALA A 67 12.68 2.75 -1.90
CA ALA A 67 11.97 2.21 -3.05
C ALA A 67 10.57 2.84 -3.20
N PHE A 68 10.05 2.85 -4.42
CA PHE A 68 8.71 3.36 -4.73
C PHE A 68 7.88 2.27 -5.41
N HIS A 69 6.63 2.12 -5.00
CA HIS A 69 5.72 1.15 -5.58
C HIS A 69 4.28 1.67 -5.67
N VAL A 70 3.51 1.15 -6.62
CA VAL A 70 2.09 1.46 -6.79
C VAL A 70 1.30 0.15 -6.83
N PHE A 71 0.39 -0.03 -5.88
CA PHE A 71 -0.52 -1.17 -5.86
C PHE A 71 -1.73 -0.88 -6.74
N SER A 72 -2.01 -1.73 -7.72
CA SER A 72 -3.08 -1.49 -8.71
C SER A 72 -4.50 -1.78 -8.19
N GLN A 73 -4.61 -2.52 -7.09
CA GLN A 73 -5.88 -2.91 -6.49
C GLN A 73 -5.83 -2.68 -4.97
N PRO A 74 -6.99 -2.45 -4.33
CA PRO A 74 -7.08 -2.49 -2.88
C PRO A 74 -6.90 -3.93 -2.39
N GLY A 75 -6.37 -4.08 -1.18
CA GLY A 75 -6.15 -5.40 -0.57
C GLY A 75 -5.04 -5.40 0.46
N ASN A 76 -4.86 -6.56 1.10
CA ASN A 76 -3.74 -6.80 2.00
C ASN A 76 -2.59 -7.44 1.23
N TYR A 77 -1.41 -6.85 1.35
CA TYR A 77 -0.20 -7.34 0.69
C TYR A 77 0.89 -7.65 1.72
N THR A 78 1.62 -8.75 1.50
CA THR A 78 2.80 -9.08 2.31
C THR A 78 4.05 -8.52 1.63
N VAL A 79 4.50 -7.35 2.09
CA VAL A 79 5.73 -6.73 1.58
C VAL A 79 6.92 -7.37 2.27
N THR A 80 7.87 -7.85 1.47
CA THR A 80 9.09 -8.52 1.93
C THR A 80 10.31 -7.76 1.44
N LEU A 81 11.18 -7.37 2.37
CA LEU A 81 12.49 -6.82 2.10
C LEU A 81 13.55 -7.89 2.42
N THR A 82 14.46 -8.12 1.48
CA THR A 82 15.71 -8.87 1.71
C THR A 82 16.89 -7.93 1.49
N VAL A 83 17.71 -7.75 2.52
CA VAL A 83 18.97 -6.98 2.43
C VAL A 83 20.13 -7.95 2.23
N THR A 84 21.07 -7.60 1.35
CA THR A 84 22.31 -8.36 1.14
C THR A 84 23.50 -7.45 1.37
N ASP A 85 24.44 -7.85 2.22
CA ASP A 85 25.68 -7.11 2.47
C ASP A 85 26.79 -7.47 1.47
N GLU A 86 27.87 -6.67 1.45
CA GLU A 86 29.03 -6.90 0.58
C GLU A 86 29.79 -8.21 0.88
N ALA A 87 29.56 -8.83 2.05
CA ALA A 87 30.09 -10.14 2.39
C ALA A 87 29.18 -11.29 1.92
N GLY A 88 28.04 -10.98 1.29
CA GLY A 88 27.05 -11.94 0.80
C GLY A 88 26.14 -12.50 1.89
N GLN A 89 26.13 -11.92 3.09
CA GLN A 89 25.16 -12.28 4.12
C GLN A 89 23.82 -11.59 3.85
N VAL A 90 22.74 -12.23 4.29
CA VAL A 90 21.38 -11.77 4.02
C VAL A 90 20.54 -11.75 5.28
N ASP A 91 19.58 -10.83 5.32
CA ASP A 91 18.48 -10.87 6.27
C ASP A 91 17.17 -10.45 5.57
N THR A 92 16.06 -10.99 6.06
CA THR A 92 14.74 -10.83 5.43
C THR A 92 13.69 -10.47 6.48
N ILE A 93 12.87 -9.47 6.17
CA ILE A 93 11.73 -9.07 6.98
C ILE A 93 10.48 -8.90 6.11
N SER A 94 9.34 -9.37 6.61
CA SER A 94 8.04 -9.20 5.97
C SER A 94 7.08 -8.43 6.86
N ARG A 95 6.26 -7.56 6.26
CA ARG A 95 5.18 -6.83 6.94
C ARG A 95 3.94 -6.79 6.07
N GLU A 96 2.78 -6.88 6.71
CA GLU A 96 1.50 -6.69 6.04
C GLU A 96 1.19 -5.20 5.88
N ILE A 97 0.72 -4.84 4.69
CA ILE A 97 0.23 -3.50 4.37
C ILE A 97 -1.21 -3.62 3.85
N GLU A 98 -2.11 -2.83 4.45
CA GLU A 98 -3.48 -2.67 3.96
C GLU A 98 -3.50 -1.51 2.96
N VAL A 99 -3.79 -1.82 1.69
CA VAL A 99 -4.01 -0.83 0.63
C VAL A 99 -5.51 -0.63 0.51
N ARG A 100 -5.96 0.59 0.79
CA ARG A 100 -7.37 0.94 0.85
C ARG A 100 -7.91 1.31 -0.52
N SER A 101 -9.20 1.06 -0.70
CA SER A 101 -9.99 1.75 -1.72
C SER A 101 -10.48 3.09 -1.16
N VAL A 102 -10.66 4.08 -2.01
CA VAL A 102 -11.45 5.27 -1.69
C VAL A 102 -12.83 5.02 -2.28
N ILE A 103 -13.75 4.56 -1.44
CA ILE A 103 -15.11 4.18 -1.87
C ILE A 103 -15.93 5.36 -2.42
N TRP A 104 -15.44 6.59 -2.25
CA TRP A 104 -16.05 7.82 -2.74
C TRP A 104 -15.28 8.50 -3.90
N ASP A 105 -14.15 7.93 -4.37
CA ASP A 105 -13.50 8.25 -5.65
C ASP A 105 -13.81 7.10 -6.62
N LEU A 106 -15.03 7.15 -7.16
CA LEU A 106 -15.63 6.09 -7.96
C LEU A 106 -14.99 5.97 -9.34
N ASN A 107 -14.36 7.04 -9.83
CA ASN A 107 -13.70 7.05 -11.12
C ASN A 107 -12.16 6.80 -11.03
N GLY A 108 -11.59 6.86 -9.83
CA GLY A 108 -10.21 6.54 -9.53
C GLY A 108 -9.20 7.62 -9.96
N ASP A 109 -9.64 8.87 -10.16
CA ASP A 109 -8.75 9.97 -10.57
C ASP A 109 -8.02 10.65 -9.41
N GLY A 110 -8.24 10.18 -8.18
CA GLY A 110 -7.64 10.71 -6.97
C GLY A 110 -8.35 11.92 -6.41
N LYS A 111 -9.54 12.25 -6.91
CA LYS A 111 -10.36 13.35 -6.43
C LYS A 111 -11.76 12.86 -6.23
N THR A 112 -12.45 13.49 -5.29
CA THR A 112 -13.88 13.29 -5.11
C THR A 112 -14.60 14.51 -5.66
N ASP A 113 -15.16 14.38 -6.85
CA ASP A 113 -15.77 15.49 -7.57
C ASP A 113 -17.14 15.13 -8.19
N MET A 114 -17.61 15.99 -9.11
CA MET A 114 -18.92 15.84 -9.73
C MET A 114 -19.01 14.56 -10.59
N ARG A 115 -17.87 14.04 -11.05
CA ARG A 115 -17.79 12.80 -11.84
C ARG A 115 -18.14 11.60 -10.97
N ASP A 116 -17.69 11.57 -9.72
CA ASP A 116 -18.04 10.51 -8.78
C ASP A 116 -19.52 10.58 -8.42
N ILE A 117 -20.03 11.78 -8.13
CA ILE A 117 -21.47 11.97 -7.90
C ILE A 117 -22.29 11.54 -9.13
N ALA A 118 -21.81 11.85 -10.34
CA ALA A 118 -22.49 11.48 -11.58
C ALA A 118 -22.55 9.96 -11.80
N ILE A 119 -21.54 9.20 -11.33
CA ILE A 119 -21.56 7.74 -11.38
C ILE A 119 -22.73 7.20 -10.56
N VAL A 120 -22.89 7.67 -9.32
CA VAL A 120 -24.01 7.26 -8.46
C VAL A 120 -25.35 7.74 -9.04
N ALA A 121 -25.42 8.99 -9.46
CA ALA A 121 -26.66 9.58 -10.02
C ALA A 121 -27.14 8.85 -11.28
N LYS A 122 -26.23 8.32 -12.10
CA LYS A 122 -26.57 7.57 -13.33
C LYS A 122 -27.19 6.20 -13.01
N ALA A 123 -26.78 5.58 -11.92
CA ALA A 123 -27.31 4.29 -11.47
C ALA A 123 -28.44 4.44 -10.43
N PHE A 124 -28.84 5.66 -10.08
CA PHE A 124 -29.81 5.92 -9.02
C PHE A 124 -31.14 5.18 -9.23
N GLY A 125 -31.61 4.53 -8.19
CA GLY A 125 -32.85 3.74 -8.18
C GLY A 125 -32.73 2.37 -8.85
N THR A 126 -31.53 1.96 -9.25
CA THR A 126 -31.29 0.63 -9.83
C THR A 126 -30.86 -0.39 -8.77
N GLN A 127 -31.06 -1.67 -9.11
CA GLN A 127 -30.65 -2.84 -8.33
C GLN A 127 -30.11 -3.94 -9.28
N PRO A 128 -29.47 -5.01 -8.77
CA PRO A 128 -28.95 -6.09 -9.60
C PRO A 128 -29.99 -6.64 -10.60
N GLY A 129 -29.66 -6.56 -11.89
CA GLY A 129 -30.52 -7.01 -12.99
C GLY A 129 -31.13 -5.88 -13.84
N ASP A 130 -31.05 -4.63 -13.39
CA ASP A 130 -31.47 -3.47 -14.17
C ASP A 130 -30.42 -3.09 -15.24
N GLU A 131 -30.87 -2.45 -16.34
CA GLU A 131 -30.00 -2.08 -17.48
C GLU A 131 -28.87 -1.12 -17.12
N ASN A 132 -29.10 -0.22 -16.15
CA ASN A 132 -28.12 0.77 -15.70
C ASN A 132 -27.55 0.45 -14.31
N TRP A 133 -27.68 -0.79 -13.85
CA TRP A 133 -27.09 -1.25 -12.60
C TRP A 133 -25.57 -1.06 -12.64
N ASN A 134 -25.05 -0.38 -11.64
CA ASN A 134 -23.61 -0.27 -11.40
C ASN A 134 -23.31 -0.72 -9.96
N PRO A 135 -22.67 -1.87 -9.75
CA PRO A 135 -22.34 -2.34 -8.41
C PRO A 135 -21.37 -1.40 -7.68
N ASP A 136 -20.55 -0.64 -8.41
CA ASP A 136 -19.64 0.32 -7.79
C ASP A 136 -20.39 1.56 -7.26
N ALA A 137 -21.63 1.80 -7.69
CA ALA A 137 -22.44 2.93 -7.24
C ALA A 137 -23.26 2.63 -5.96
N ASP A 138 -23.38 1.36 -5.58
CA ASP A 138 -23.99 0.91 -4.33
C ASP A 138 -22.88 0.79 -3.29
N ILE A 139 -22.65 1.87 -2.55
CA ILE A 139 -21.52 2.02 -1.62
C ILE A 139 -21.96 2.16 -0.17
N THR A 140 -23.26 2.15 0.09
CA THR A 140 -23.84 2.30 1.42
C THR A 140 -24.93 1.26 1.70
N GLY A 141 -25.17 1.04 2.99
CA GLY A 141 -26.27 0.23 3.47
C GLY A 141 -26.40 0.26 4.99
N PRO A 142 -27.33 -0.52 5.56
CA PRO A 142 -27.66 -0.48 7.00
C PRO A 142 -26.47 -0.75 7.93
N GLU A 143 -25.43 -1.41 7.43
CA GLU A 143 -24.23 -1.81 8.18
C GLU A 143 -22.94 -1.16 7.62
N GLY A 144 -23.06 -0.19 6.72
CA GLY A 144 -21.91 0.41 6.03
C GLY A 144 -21.38 -0.42 4.86
N GLU A 145 -22.17 -1.40 4.41
CA GLU A 145 -21.90 -2.27 3.26
C GLU A 145 -22.99 -2.07 2.19
N PRO A 146 -22.72 -2.31 0.90
CA PRO A 146 -23.69 -2.22 -0.18
C PRO A 146 -25.00 -2.98 0.12
N ASP A 147 -26.16 -2.35 -0.06
CA ASP A 147 -27.47 -2.95 0.28
C ASP A 147 -28.28 -3.49 -0.91
N GLY A 148 -27.65 -3.50 -2.08
CA GLY A 148 -28.23 -3.94 -3.34
C GLY A 148 -29.06 -2.86 -4.03
N LYS A 149 -28.99 -1.60 -3.58
CA LYS A 149 -29.73 -0.48 -4.16
C LYS A 149 -28.87 0.76 -4.21
N VAL A 150 -28.82 1.38 -5.38
CA VAL A 150 -28.26 2.73 -5.49
C VAL A 150 -29.33 3.74 -5.07
N ASP A 151 -29.16 4.38 -3.92
CA ASP A 151 -30.09 5.35 -3.36
C ASP A 151 -29.41 6.67 -2.94
N MET A 152 -30.15 7.50 -2.19
CA MET A 152 -29.68 8.84 -1.84
C MET A 152 -28.56 8.81 -0.79
N ARG A 153 -28.40 7.70 -0.06
CA ARG A 153 -27.32 7.47 0.89
C ARG A 153 -26.00 7.32 0.17
N ASP A 154 -25.98 6.63 -0.97
CA ASP A 154 -24.78 6.52 -1.80
C ASP A 154 -24.35 7.89 -2.32
N ILE A 155 -25.31 8.67 -2.85
CA ILE A 155 -25.05 10.03 -3.32
C ILE A 155 -24.54 10.91 -2.17
N ALA A 156 -25.18 10.81 -0.99
CA ALA A 156 -24.81 11.59 0.18
C ALA A 156 -23.41 11.24 0.69
N LEU A 157 -23.00 9.96 0.62
CA LEU A 157 -21.66 9.53 1.01
C LEU A 157 -20.61 10.17 0.10
N VAL A 158 -20.73 10.03 -1.23
CA VAL A 158 -19.81 10.69 -2.17
C VAL A 158 -19.79 12.20 -1.97
N ALA A 159 -20.97 12.82 -1.85
CA ALA A 159 -21.09 14.27 -1.68
C ALA A 159 -20.46 14.77 -0.36
N SER A 160 -20.47 13.96 0.70
CA SER A 160 -19.85 14.32 1.99
C SER A 160 -18.34 14.43 1.93
N HIS A 161 -17.72 13.79 0.95
CA HIS A 161 -16.28 13.83 0.67
C HIS A 161 -15.92 14.73 -0.53
N PHE A 162 -16.86 15.52 -1.05
CA PHE A 162 -16.62 16.35 -2.22
C PHE A 162 -15.49 17.37 -2.00
N GLY A 163 -14.55 17.40 -2.93
CA GLY A 163 -13.37 18.26 -2.90
C GLY A 163 -12.17 17.65 -2.18
N GLU A 164 -12.27 16.44 -1.65
CA GLU A 164 -11.12 15.70 -1.15
C GLU A 164 -10.21 15.25 -2.32
N GLU A 165 -8.90 15.26 -2.05
CA GLU A 165 -7.85 14.84 -2.98
C GLU A 165 -6.91 13.87 -2.25
N TYR A 166 -6.41 12.84 -2.95
CA TYR A 166 -5.56 11.77 -2.40
C TYR A 166 -4.27 11.53 -3.20
#